data_AF-A0A1G1ED94-F1
#
_entry.id   AF-A0A1G1ED94-F1
#
_cell.length_a   1.000
_cell.length_b   1.000
_cell.length_c   1.000
_cell.angle_alpha   90.00
_cell.angle_beta   90.00
_cell.angle_gamma   90.00
#
_symmetry.space_group_name_H-M   'P 1'
#
loop_
_entity.id
_entity.type
_entity.pdbx_description
1 polymer ?
#
loop_
_entity_poly.entity_id
_entity_poly.type
_entity_poly.pdbx_seq_one_letter_code
_entity_poly.pdbx_strand_id
1 'polypeptide(L)'
;MSIPKKKRKLLDEVRDVMRLHHYSIHTERIYCDWIKRYIKYHRMTCREELMNGEAKIESFLTHLAVDKDVSPSTQNQTMNALVFLYKQVFKKQLGEEINAVRAIKMELAVRISRP
;
A
#
# COMPACT_ATOMS: atom_id res chain seq x y z
N MET A 1 -32.87 3.18 -18.05
CA MET A 1 -31.77 2.41 -18.67
C MET A 1 -30.57 2.45 -17.73
N SER A 2 -30.40 1.45 -16.86
CA SER A 2 -29.26 1.42 -15.93
C SER A 2 -28.03 0.92 -16.68
N ILE A 3 -27.05 1.79 -16.90
CA ILE A 3 -25.77 1.41 -17.51
C ILE A 3 -25.14 0.35 -16.59
N PRO A 4 -24.77 -0.85 -17.09
CA PRO A 4 -24.12 -1.85 -16.27
C PRO A 4 -22.80 -1.26 -15.75
N LYS A 5 -22.70 -1.06 -14.43
CA LYS A 5 -21.46 -0.62 -13.77
C LYS A 5 -20.41 -1.72 -14.01
N LYS A 6 -19.58 -1.54 -15.04
CA LYS A 6 -18.35 -2.32 -15.26
C LYS A 6 -17.62 -2.43 -13.92
N LYS A 7 -17.34 -3.65 -13.45
CA LYS A 7 -16.53 -3.85 -12.22
C LYS A 7 -15.27 -3.00 -12.36
N ARG A 8 -15.12 -2.00 -11.48
CA ARG A 8 -13.96 -1.09 -11.53
C ARG A 8 -12.71 -1.91 -11.23
N LYS A 9 -11.63 -1.64 -11.98
CA LYS A 9 -10.34 -2.27 -11.68
C LYS A 9 -9.81 -1.70 -10.38
N LEU A 10 -9.12 -2.51 -9.58
CA LEU A 10 -8.59 -2.10 -8.28
C LEU A 10 -7.76 -0.82 -8.35
N LEU A 11 -6.88 -0.71 -9.34
CA LEU A 11 -6.02 0.46 -9.48
C LEU A 11 -6.78 1.73 -9.85
N ASP A 12 -7.94 1.60 -10.50
CA ASP A 12 -8.78 2.77 -10.79
C ASP A 12 -9.42 3.28 -9.50
N GLU A 13 -9.91 2.39 -8.63
CA GLU A 13 -10.40 2.76 -7.29
C GLU A 13 -9.30 3.39 -6.42
N VAL A 14 -8.08 2.84 -6.45
CA VAL A 14 -6.93 3.42 -5.74
C VAL A 14 -6.70 4.86 -6.17
N ARG A 15 -6.69 5.12 -7.49
CA ARG A 15 -6.49 6.48 -8.02
C ARG A 15 -7.62 7.42 -7.62
N ASP A 16 -8.87 6.97 -7.71
CA ASP A 16 -10.04 7.75 -7.30
C ASP A 16 -9.91 8.19 -5.84
N VAL A 17 -9.58 7.25 -4.95
CA VAL A 17 -9.41 7.54 -3.51
C VAL A 17 -8.18 8.44 -3.27
N MET A 18 -7.05 8.22 -3.95
CA MET A 18 -5.88 9.08 -3.78
C MET A 18 -6.14 10.52 -4.20
N ARG A 19 -6.86 10.73 -5.31
CA ARG A 19 -7.23 12.07 -5.80
C ARG A 19 -8.24 12.74 -4.88
N LEU A 20 -9.18 11.99 -4.32
CA LEU A 20 -10.09 12.48 -3.29
C LEU A 20 -9.34 12.97 -2.04
N HIS A 21 -8.25 12.30 -1.69
CA HIS A 21 -7.36 12.69 -0.60
C HIS A 21 -6.27 13.70 -1.02
N HIS A 22 -6.38 14.31 -2.21
CA HIS A 22 -5.47 15.34 -2.73
C HIS A 22 -3.99 14.91 -2.81
N TYR A 23 -3.71 13.62 -2.97
CA TYR A 23 -2.35 13.18 -3.26
C TYR A 23 -1.87 13.69 -4.61
N SER A 24 -0.57 13.98 -4.71
CA SER A 24 0.04 14.37 -5.99
C SER A 24 -0.04 13.21 -7.00
N ILE A 25 -0.09 13.53 -8.30
CA ILE A 25 -0.05 12.54 -9.38
C ILE A 25 1.25 11.72 -9.33
N HIS A 26 2.35 12.29 -8.83
CA HIS A 26 3.59 11.57 -8.63
C HIS A 26 3.45 10.47 -7.57
N THR A 27 2.88 10.81 -6.41
CA THR A 27 2.62 9.85 -5.33
C THR A 27 1.61 8.79 -5.76
N GLU A 28 0.57 9.16 -6.52
CA GLU A 28 -0.39 8.24 -7.13
C GLU A 28 0.31 7.16 -7.97
N ARG A 29 1.24 7.57 -8.85
CA ARG A 29 1.99 6.64 -9.70
C ARG A 29 2.85 5.70 -8.88
N ILE A 30 3.56 6.21 -7.87
CA ILE A 30 4.40 5.39 -6.99
C ILE A 30 3.56 4.36 -6.23
N TYR A 31 2.44 4.78 -5.64
CA TYR A 31 1.58 3.88 -4.89
C TYR A 31 0.98 2.80 -5.79
N CYS A 32 0.50 3.19 -6.97
CA CYS A 32 0.00 2.24 -7.96
C CYS A 32 1.06 1.21 -8.38
N ASP A 33 2.32 1.62 -8.51
CA ASP A 33 3.41 0.71 -8.87
C ASP A 33 3.71 -0.30 -7.75
N TRP A 34 3.81 0.17 -6.51
CA TRP A 34 4.01 -0.71 -5.35
C TRP A 34 2.86 -1.70 -5.16
N ILE A 35 1.62 -1.25 -5.32
CA ILE A 35 0.44 -2.12 -5.24
C ILE A 35 0.46 -3.18 -6.34
N LYS A 36 0.84 -2.82 -7.58
CA LYS A 36 1.00 -3.81 -8.66
C LYS A 36 2.07 -4.85 -8.34
N ARG A 37 3.24 -4.41 -7.85
CA ARG A 37 4.35 -5.31 -7.47
C ARG A 37 3.94 -6.25 -6.35
N TYR A 38 3.22 -5.74 -5.35
CA TYR A 38 2.67 -6.53 -4.25
C TYR A 38 1.71 -7.61 -4.72
N ILE A 39 0.74 -7.25 -5.58
CA ILE A 39 -0.22 -8.20 -6.17
C ILE A 39 0.52 -9.27 -6.98
N LYS A 40 1.53 -8.87 -7.77
CA LYS A 40 2.34 -9.79 -8.57
C LYS A 40 3.17 -10.74 -7.72
N TYR A 41 3.80 -10.24 -6.65
CA TYR A 41 4.61 -11.05 -5.74
C TYR A 41 3.78 -12.16 -5.09
N HIS A 42 2.58 -11.84 -4.63
CA HIS A 42 1.63 -12.81 -4.05
C HIS A 42 0.83 -13.61 -5.07
N ARG A 43 1.04 -13.36 -6.38
CA ARG A 43 0.33 -14.00 -7.51
C ARG A 43 -1.19 -13.92 -7.40
N MET A 44 -1.70 -12.80 -6.86
CA MET A 44 -3.13 -12.66 -6.62
C MET A 44 -3.90 -12.52 -7.92
N THR A 45 -5.01 -13.25 -8.02
CA THR A 45 -5.87 -13.26 -9.20
C THR A 45 -7.25 -12.68 -8.95
N CYS A 46 -7.73 -12.73 -7.70
CA CYS A 46 -9.01 -12.15 -7.30
C CYS A 46 -8.87 -11.15 -6.14
N ARG A 47 -9.94 -10.38 -5.90
CA ARG A 47 -9.93 -9.30 -4.89
C ARG A 47 -10.00 -9.85 -3.48
N GLU A 48 -10.62 -11.01 -3.31
CA GLU A 48 -10.81 -11.70 -2.04
C GLU A 48 -9.46 -12.10 -1.42
N GLU A 49 -8.45 -12.37 -2.26
CA GLU A 49 -7.09 -12.64 -1.80
C GLU A 49 -6.43 -11.43 -1.10
N LEU A 50 -6.91 -10.21 -1.36
CA LEU A 50 -6.46 -9.04 -0.62
C LEU A 50 -7.05 -8.98 0.78
N MET A 51 -8.02 -9.83 1.16
CA MET A 51 -8.71 -9.70 2.45
C MET A 51 -7.80 -9.98 3.67
N ASN A 52 -6.79 -10.83 3.53
CA ASN A 52 -5.82 -11.16 4.59
C ASN A 52 -4.49 -10.47 4.29
N GLY A 53 -4.37 -9.21 4.72
CA GLY A 53 -3.32 -8.30 4.27
C GLY A 53 -2.05 -8.28 5.11
N GLU A 54 -2.13 -8.54 6.41
CA GLU A 54 -1.02 -8.23 7.33
C GLU A 54 0.22 -9.07 7.07
N ALA A 55 0.07 -10.40 7.17
CA ALA A 55 1.16 -11.33 6.87
C ALA A 55 1.70 -11.17 5.44
N LYS A 56 0.84 -10.77 4.50
CA LYS A 56 1.24 -10.52 3.12
C LYS A 56 2.06 -9.25 2.97
N ILE A 57 1.70 -8.17 3.67
CA ILE A 57 2.46 -6.93 3.72
C ILE A 57 3.85 -7.22 4.32
N GLU A 58 3.90 -7.89 5.46
CA GLU A 58 5.16 -8.22 6.14
C GLU A 58 6.08 -9.08 5.27
N SER A 59 5.56 -10.16 4.67
CA SER A 59 6.31 -11.01 3.75
C SER A 59 6.87 -10.22 2.57
N PHE A 60 6.06 -9.32 1.97
CA PHE A 60 6.51 -8.51 0.85
C PHE A 60 7.58 -7.48 1.24
N LEU A 61 7.44 -6.83 2.39
CA LEU A 61 8.44 -5.87 2.86
C LEU A 61 9.75 -6.54 3.27
N THR A 62 9.68 -7.77 3.77
CA THR A 62 10.85 -8.61 4.06
C THR A 62 11.56 -9.00 2.76
N HIS A 63 10.81 -9.47 1.76
CA HIS A 63 11.36 -9.74 0.43
C HIS A 63 12.07 -8.52 -0.18
N LEU A 64 11.47 -7.33 -0.03
CA LEU A 64 12.10 -6.11 -0.52
C LEU A 64 13.40 -5.77 0.20
N ALA A 65 13.47 -5.97 1.51
CA ALA A 65 14.67 -5.67 2.29
C ALA A 65 15.78 -6.69 2.08
N VAL A 66 15.45 -7.99 2.02
CA VAL A 66 16.44 -9.07 2.02
C VAL A 66 16.83 -9.47 0.59
N ASP A 67 15.86 -9.71 -0.29
CA ASP A 67 16.14 -10.24 -1.63
C ASP A 67 16.34 -9.16 -2.69
N LYS A 68 15.77 -7.97 -2.46
CA LYS A 68 15.86 -6.84 -3.40
C LYS A 68 16.75 -5.71 -2.92
N ASP A 69 17.27 -5.80 -1.69
CA ASP A 69 18.17 -4.83 -1.06
C ASP A 69 17.70 -3.37 -1.26
N VAL A 70 16.38 -3.13 -1.10
CA VAL A 70 15.85 -1.78 -1.29
C VAL A 70 16.16 -0.89 -0.10
N SER A 71 16.36 0.40 -0.35
CA SER A 71 16.61 1.36 0.72
C SER A 71 15.47 1.40 1.76
N PRO A 72 15.77 1.75 3.04
CA PRO A 72 14.75 1.93 4.07
C PRO A 72 13.63 2.91 3.68
N SER A 73 13.98 3.97 2.94
CA SER A 73 13.05 4.97 2.40
C SER A 73 12.10 4.37 1.37
N THR A 74 12.61 3.51 0.48
CA THR A 74 11.82 2.78 -0.51
C THR A 74 10.85 1.81 0.17
N GLN A 75 11.32 1.09 1.20
CA GLN A 75 10.48 0.23 2.01
C GLN A 75 9.40 1.04 2.76
N ASN A 76 9.71 2.28 3.21
CA ASN A 76 8.73 3.15 3.85
C ASN A 76 7.62 3.59 2.88
N GLN A 77 8.00 4.01 1.68
CA GLN A 77 7.04 4.38 0.63
C GLN A 77 6.13 3.19 0.28
N THR A 78 6.71 1.99 0.19
CA THR A 78 5.96 0.75 -0.06
C THR A 78 4.97 0.47 1.06
N MET A 79 5.43 0.51 2.33
CA MET A 79 4.55 0.32 3.50
C MET A 79 3.39 1.31 3.48
N ASN A 80 3.66 2.59 3.24
CA ASN A 80 2.62 3.62 3.20
C ASN A 80 1.60 3.38 2.08
N ALA A 81 2.05 2.93 0.90
CA ALA A 81 1.16 2.58 -0.20
C ALA A 81 0.23 1.41 0.15
N LEU A 82 0.76 0.37 0.80
CA LEU A 82 -0.03 -0.79 1.21
C LEU A 82 -0.99 -0.46 2.35
N VAL A 83 -0.53 0.25 3.39
CA VAL A 83 -1.41 0.70 4.47
C VAL A 83 -2.54 1.58 3.93
N PHE A 84 -2.24 2.49 2.99
CA PHE A 84 -3.25 3.30 2.31
C PHE A 84 -4.28 2.42 1.57
N LEU A 85 -3.82 1.43 0.80
CA LEU A 85 -4.69 0.48 0.09
C LEU A 85 -5.69 -0.16 1.07
N TYR A 86 -5.19 -0.71 2.18
CA TYR A 86 -6.03 -1.43 3.15
C TYR A 86 -6.97 -0.50 3.93
N LYS A 87 -6.46 0.62 4.45
CA LYS A 87 -7.23 1.52 5.31
C LYS A 87 -8.18 2.42 4.54
N GLN A 88 -7.74 2.95 3.40
CA GLN A 88 -8.51 3.97 2.67
C GLN A 88 -9.37 3.41 1.55
N VAL A 89 -8.86 2.41 0.81
CA VAL A 89 -9.59 1.82 -0.32
C VAL A 89 -10.49 0.67 0.16
N PHE A 90 -9.95 -0.24 0.97
CA PHE A 90 -10.72 -1.37 1.50
C PHE A 90 -11.45 -1.07 2.82
N LYS A 91 -11.23 0.09 3.43
CA LYS A 91 -11.82 0.49 4.73
C LYS A 91 -11.65 -0.58 5.82
N LYS A 92 -10.52 -1.29 5.80
CA LYS A 92 -10.18 -2.31 6.78
C LYS A 92 -9.37 -1.75 7.93
N GLN A 93 -9.66 -2.25 9.13
CA GLN A 93 -8.75 -2.12 10.25
C GLN A 93 -7.61 -3.12 10.04
N LEU A 94 -6.38 -2.61 10.05
CA LEU A 94 -5.18 -3.45 10.20
C LEU A 94 -4.92 -3.58 11.70
N GLY A 95 -4.47 -4.75 12.12
CA GLY A 95 -4.10 -5.12 13.48
C GLY A 95 -3.04 -4.18 14.08
N GLU A 96 -2.96 -4.22 15.41
CA GLU A 96 -2.10 -3.31 16.19
C GLU A 96 -0.62 -3.41 15.79
N GLU A 97 -0.16 -4.58 15.38
CA GLU A 97 1.23 -4.81 14.97
C GLU A 97 1.65 -3.97 13.75
N ILE A 98 0.83 -3.92 12.70
CA ILE A 98 1.11 -3.05 11.54
C ILE A 98 0.98 -1.57 11.91
N ASN A 99 0.07 -1.24 12.82
CA ASN A 99 -0.05 0.13 13.32
C ASN A 99 1.19 0.55 14.13
N ALA A 100 1.76 -0.34 14.93
CA ALA A 100 2.97 -0.13 15.70
C ALA A 100 4.20 0.01 14.81
N VAL A 101 4.37 -0.86 13.80
CA VAL A 101 5.46 -0.75 12.81
C VAL A 101 5.38 0.59 12.08
N ARG A 102 4.17 1.04 11.73
CA ARG A 102 3.97 2.37 11.13
C ARG A 102 4.34 3.49 12.11
N ALA A 103 3.92 3.42 13.37
CA ALA A 103 4.21 4.43 14.38
C ALA A 103 5.72 4.58 14.58
N ILE A 104 6.44 3.48 14.78
CA ILE A 104 7.90 3.44 14.93
C ILE A 104 8.58 4.02 13.70
N LYS A 105 8.12 3.67 12.49
CA LYS A 105 8.76 4.13 11.25
C LYS A 105 8.47 5.59 10.94
N MET A 106 7.29 6.10 11.32
CA MET A 106 6.98 7.53 11.26
C MET A 106 7.84 8.32 12.25
N GLU A 107 8.02 7.83 13.48
CA GLU A 107 8.89 8.46 14.48
C GLU A 107 10.36 8.49 14.01
N LEU A 108 10.86 7.39 13.43
CA LEU A 108 12.22 7.34 12.89
C LEU A 108 12.39 8.29 11.69
N ALA A 109 11.40 8.37 10.80
CA ALA A 109 11.44 9.29 9.65
C ALA A 109 11.39 10.76 10.07
N VAL A 110 10.63 11.11 11.11
CA VAL A 110 10.61 12.47 11.69
C VAL A 110 11.96 12.83 12.31
N ARG A 111 12.64 11.86 12.93
CA ARG A 111 13.94 12.07 13.57
C ARG A 111 15.09 12.28 12.58
N ILE A 112 14.98 11.74 11.36
CA ILE A 112 15.99 11.89 10.30
C ILE A 112 15.74 13.16 9.46
N SER A 113 14.56 13.78 9.54
CA SER A 113 14.17 14.96 8.77
C SER A 113 14.31 16.31 9.51
N ARG A 114 14.82 16.33 10.75
CA ARG A 114 15.21 17.57 11.42
C ARG A 114 16.71 17.82 11.17
N PRO A 115 17.10 18.99 10.61
CA PRO A 115 18.51 19.36 10.50
C PRO A 115 19.18 19.50 11.87
#